data_AF-A0A936IB44-F1
#
_entry.id   AF-A0A936IB44-F1
#
_cell.length_a   1.000
_cell.length_b   1.000
_cell.length_c   1.000
_cell.angle_alpha   90.00
_cell.angle_beta   90.00
_cell.angle_gamma   90.00
#
_symmetry.space_group_name_H-M   'P 1'
#
loop_
_entity.id
_entity.type
_entity.pdbx_description
1 polymer ?
#
loop_
_entity_poly.entity_id
_entity_poly.type
_entity_poly.pdbx_seq_one_letter_code
_entity_poly.pdbx_strand_id
1 'polypeptide(L)'
;MKKIIIPQFLRKSLILLIGLFAISSLFLFNCKDPSDKVKGLNSSDEVKGSKKLTSCLFPIRQNNKSGFINDSGKIVLNPEFDGVGSFSEELAYVAVDGKYGFIDKQGAITINLQYDLVSEFKEGMARAAIGNKSGFIDKTGKIIIEFSKFNYGSDFNEGIAI
;
A
#
# COMPACT_ATOMS: atom_id res chain seq x y z
N MET A 1 35.25 61.81 -33.85
CA MET A 1 35.23 62.03 -32.39
C MET A 1 34.20 61.06 -31.80
N LYS A 2 34.41 60.13 -30.88
CA LYS A 2 35.53 59.58 -30.09
C LYS A 2 35.28 58.06 -30.06
N LYS A 3 36.33 57.24 -30.32
CA LYS A 3 36.28 55.80 -30.01
C LYS A 3 36.39 55.65 -28.50
N ILE A 4 35.47 54.94 -27.87
CA ILE A 4 35.62 54.51 -26.47
C ILE A 4 35.79 52.99 -26.50
N ILE A 5 37.05 52.61 -26.37
CA ILE A 5 37.55 51.27 -26.05
C ILE A 5 37.55 51.21 -24.52
N ILE A 6 36.89 50.22 -23.92
CA ILE A 6 37.04 49.88 -22.51
C ILE A 6 37.60 48.46 -22.44
N PRO A 7 38.65 48.22 -21.61
CA PRO A 7 39.62 47.18 -21.85
C PRO A 7 39.28 45.84 -21.18
N GLN A 8 39.86 44.79 -21.76
CA GLN A 8 40.03 43.51 -21.10
C GLN A 8 40.93 43.68 -19.86
N PHE A 9 40.75 42.81 -18.86
CA PHE A 9 41.69 42.53 -17.75
C PHE A 9 41.41 43.16 -16.37
N LEU A 10 40.35 42.70 -15.72
CA LEU A 10 40.27 42.39 -14.27
C LEU A 10 39.19 41.28 -14.16
N ARG A 11 39.45 40.07 -14.67
CA ARG A 11 40.17 38.98 -14.01
C ARG A 11 39.63 38.69 -12.60
N LYS A 12 39.06 37.47 -12.49
CA LYS A 12 39.04 36.58 -11.34
C LYS A 12 37.96 36.85 -10.28
N SER A 13 36.79 36.24 -10.44
CA SER A 13 36.35 35.24 -9.47
C SER A 13 35.15 34.44 -9.96
N LEU A 14 35.34 33.12 -10.01
CA LEU A 14 34.33 32.07 -9.84
C LEU A 14 33.39 31.69 -10.99
N ILE A 15 33.92 31.51 -12.20
CA ILE A 15 33.39 30.49 -13.13
C ILE A 15 34.57 29.71 -13.71
N LEU A 16 34.97 28.64 -13.02
CA LEU A 16 35.61 27.46 -13.62
C LEU A 16 35.74 26.34 -12.57
N LEU A 17 34.96 25.28 -12.70
CA LEU A 17 35.55 23.96 -12.89
C LEU A 17 34.53 23.06 -13.59
N ILE A 18 34.96 22.60 -14.74
CA ILE A 18 34.24 21.94 -15.81
C ILE A 18 34.48 20.44 -15.67
N GLY A 19 33.51 19.62 -16.04
CA GLY A 19 33.81 18.50 -16.94
C GLY A 19 33.42 17.09 -16.49
N LEU A 20 33.00 16.34 -17.51
CA LEU A 20 32.89 14.88 -17.64
C LEU A 20 31.63 14.27 -17.00
N PHE A 21 30.68 13.66 -17.71
CA PHE A 21 30.84 12.70 -18.81
C PHE A 21 29.64 12.75 -19.77
N ALA A 22 29.92 12.80 -21.07
CA ALA A 22 29.01 12.34 -22.12
C ALA A 22 29.49 10.95 -22.58
N ILE A 23 28.68 9.91 -22.42
CA ILE A 23 28.70 8.67 -23.23
C ILE A 23 27.23 8.24 -23.33
N SER A 24 26.57 8.45 -24.46
CA SER A 24 26.52 7.54 -25.62
C SER A 24 25.78 6.22 -25.33
N SER A 25 24.69 6.06 -26.10
CA SER A 25 23.85 4.89 -26.40
C SER A 25 22.41 5.20 -25.99
N LEU A 26 21.48 5.50 -26.90
CA LEU A 26 21.18 4.73 -28.11
C LEU A 26 21.46 3.23 -27.90
N PHE A 27 20.64 2.62 -27.05
CA PHE A 27 20.26 1.22 -27.25
C PHE A 27 18.75 1.16 -27.35
N LEU A 28 18.31 1.10 -28.61
CA LEU A 28 17.12 0.38 -29.01
C LEU A 28 17.31 -1.09 -28.59
N PHE A 29 16.62 -1.53 -27.54
CA PHE A 29 16.16 -2.92 -27.45
C PHE A 29 14.67 -2.82 -27.81
N ASN A 30 14.19 -3.08 -29.02
CA ASN A 30 14.38 -4.26 -29.87
C ASN A 30 14.34 -5.56 -29.05
N CYS A 31 13.18 -5.85 -28.48
CA CYS A 31 12.80 -7.23 -28.21
C CYS A 31 12.04 -7.73 -29.44
N LYS A 32 12.77 -8.32 -30.39
CA LYS A 32 12.21 -9.10 -31.49
C LYS A 32 12.73 -10.52 -31.31
N ASP A 33 11.96 -11.33 -30.58
CA ASP A 33 12.08 -12.78 -30.70
C ASP A 33 11.22 -13.27 -31.87
N PRO A 34 11.78 -14.04 -32.79
CA PRO A 34 11.07 -14.61 -33.92
C PRO A 34 10.59 -16.03 -33.57
N SER A 35 9.27 -16.21 -33.51
CA SER A 35 8.68 -17.52 -33.81
C SER A 35 7.24 -17.37 -34.27
N ASP A 36 7.11 -17.69 -35.55
CA ASP A 36 6.00 -18.38 -36.19
C ASP A 36 4.68 -17.65 -36.50
N LYS A 37 4.54 -17.45 -37.81
CA LYS A 37 3.28 -17.26 -38.51
C LYS A 37 2.36 -18.44 -38.18
N VAL A 38 1.29 -18.18 -37.43
CA VAL A 38 0.04 -18.92 -37.60
C VAL A 38 -0.97 -17.97 -38.21
N LYS A 39 -1.28 -18.23 -39.49
CA LYS A 39 -2.38 -17.58 -40.20
C LYS A 39 -3.70 -18.11 -39.64
N GLY A 40 -4.59 -17.18 -39.29
CA GLY A 40 -6.03 -17.28 -39.49
C GLY A 40 -6.79 -18.35 -38.69
N LEU A 41 -7.50 -17.91 -37.66
CA LEU A 41 -8.87 -18.34 -37.41
C LEU A 41 -9.67 -17.14 -36.89
N ASN A 42 -10.53 -16.63 -37.76
CA ASN A 42 -11.59 -15.70 -37.39
C ASN A 42 -12.76 -16.51 -36.85
N SER A 43 -13.12 -16.30 -35.59
CA SER A 43 -14.49 -16.51 -35.10
C SER A 43 -14.72 -15.64 -33.87
N SER A 44 -15.22 -14.43 -34.14
CA SER A 44 -15.99 -13.54 -33.26
C SER A 44 -15.66 -13.55 -31.76
N ASP A 45 -14.91 -12.51 -31.38
CA ASP A 45 -15.02 -11.72 -30.15
C ASP A 45 -14.57 -12.36 -28.83
N GLU A 46 -13.24 -12.31 -28.63
CA GLU A 46 -12.63 -12.24 -27.30
C GLU A 46 -13.05 -10.94 -26.58
N VAL A 47 -13.87 -11.03 -25.52
CA VAL A 47 -13.63 -10.21 -24.32
C VAL A 47 -12.99 -11.11 -23.29
N LYS A 48 -11.68 -11.00 -23.23
CA LYS A 48 -10.78 -11.68 -22.30
C LYS A 48 -11.27 -11.44 -20.87
N GLY A 49 -11.81 -12.49 -20.25
CA GLY A 49 -11.93 -12.59 -18.81
C GLY A 49 -10.54 -12.52 -18.20
N SER A 50 -10.08 -11.32 -17.84
CA SER A 50 -9.05 -11.18 -16.84
C SER A 50 -9.61 -11.85 -15.58
N LYS A 51 -9.15 -13.05 -15.27
CA LYS A 51 -9.31 -13.63 -13.95
C LYS A 51 -8.82 -12.55 -12.98
N LYS A 52 -9.75 -11.86 -12.30
CA LYS A 52 -9.44 -10.87 -11.27
C LYS A 52 -8.71 -11.66 -10.19
N LEU A 53 -7.39 -11.75 -10.30
CA LEU A 53 -6.52 -12.39 -9.33
C LEU A 53 -6.50 -11.47 -8.13
N THR A 54 -7.54 -11.56 -7.30
CA THR A 54 -7.46 -11.11 -5.91
C THR A 54 -6.43 -12.02 -5.25
N SER A 55 -5.16 -11.66 -5.35
CA SER A 55 -4.08 -12.37 -4.67
C SER A 55 -4.38 -12.40 -3.18
N CYS A 56 -4.40 -13.58 -2.58
CA CYS A 56 -4.42 -13.71 -1.13
C CYS A 56 -3.18 -13.03 -0.57
N LEU A 57 -3.37 -12.22 0.47
CA LEU A 57 -2.27 -11.57 1.19
C LEU A 57 -2.08 -12.27 2.52
N PHE A 58 -0.83 -12.61 2.82
CA PHE A 58 -0.43 -13.31 4.02
C PHE A 58 0.48 -12.42 4.85
N PRO A 59 0.24 -12.30 6.17
CA PRO A 59 1.09 -11.47 7.03
C PRO A 59 2.48 -12.10 7.17
N ILE A 60 3.50 -11.25 7.14
CA ILE A 60 4.89 -11.62 7.41
C ILE A 60 5.45 -10.70 8.48
N ARG A 61 6.48 -11.17 9.19
CA ARG A 61 7.21 -10.37 10.18
C ARG A 61 8.71 -10.40 9.87
N GLN A 62 9.32 -9.22 9.78
CA GLN A 62 10.75 -9.02 9.56
C GLN A 62 11.23 -7.85 10.43
N ASN A 63 12.35 -8.01 11.13
CA ASN A 63 12.97 -6.95 11.96
C ASN A 63 11.97 -6.30 12.95
N ASN A 64 11.14 -7.11 13.61
CA ASN A 64 10.08 -6.66 14.53
C ASN A 64 8.94 -5.83 13.91
N LYS A 65 8.92 -5.68 12.58
CA LYS A 65 7.83 -5.07 11.84
C LYS A 65 7.07 -6.11 11.02
N SER A 66 5.82 -5.81 10.72
CA SER A 66 4.91 -6.68 9.99
C SER A 66 4.49 -6.04 8.68
N GLY A 67 4.32 -6.87 7.65
CA GLY A 67 3.89 -6.48 6.31
C GLY A 67 3.12 -7.64 5.67
N PHE A 68 2.98 -7.62 4.34
CA PHE A 68 2.21 -8.64 3.62
C PHE A 68 2.93 -9.14 2.37
N ILE A 69 2.86 -10.45 2.14
CA ILE A 69 3.26 -11.11 0.90
C ILE A 69 2.03 -11.63 0.15
N ASN A 70 2.15 -11.84 -1.15
CA ASN A 70 1.16 -12.60 -1.91
C ASN A 70 1.46 -14.12 -1.90
N ASP A 71 0.60 -14.88 -2.56
CA ASP A 71 0.73 -16.34 -2.78
C ASP A 71 2.02 -16.77 -3.51
N SER A 72 2.62 -15.89 -4.31
CA SER A 72 3.94 -16.11 -4.93
C SER A 72 5.13 -15.84 -3.99
N GLY A 73 4.88 -15.40 -2.76
CA GLY A 73 5.93 -15.04 -1.80
C GLY A 73 6.54 -13.66 -2.00
N LYS A 74 5.98 -12.84 -2.91
CA LYS A 74 6.45 -11.48 -3.16
C LYS A 74 5.86 -10.51 -2.12
N ILE A 75 6.70 -9.64 -1.56
CA ILE A 75 6.25 -8.54 -0.69
C ILE A 75 5.34 -7.59 -1.49
N VAL A 76 4.13 -7.39 -0.97
CA VAL A 76 3.13 -6.45 -1.50
C VAL A 76 3.10 -5.20 -0.63
N LEU A 77 3.12 -5.37 0.69
CA LEU A 77 3.21 -4.28 1.67
C LEU A 77 4.46 -4.52 2.52
N ASN A 78 5.36 -3.54 2.54
CA ASN A 78 6.63 -3.66 3.24
C ASN A 78 6.41 -3.84 4.75
N PRO A 79 7.29 -4.57 5.45
CA PRO A 79 7.24 -4.66 6.91
C PRO A 79 7.53 -3.30 7.57
N GLU A 80 6.48 -2.54 7.88
CA GLU A 80 6.56 -1.22 8.51
C GLU A 80 5.63 -1.04 9.72
N PHE A 81 4.63 -1.91 9.86
CA PHE A 81 3.67 -1.89 10.97
C PHE A 81 4.21 -2.63 12.19
N ASP A 82 3.80 -2.25 13.40
CA ASP A 82 4.15 -2.98 14.62
C ASP A 82 3.48 -4.35 14.69
N GLY A 83 2.26 -4.43 14.15
CA GLY A 83 1.44 -5.63 14.05
C GLY A 83 0.42 -5.50 12.94
N VAL A 84 -0.04 -6.63 12.43
CA VAL A 84 -1.10 -6.70 11.40
C VAL A 84 -1.99 -7.90 11.67
N GLY A 85 -3.26 -7.80 11.27
CA GLY A 85 -4.21 -8.91 11.23
C GLY A 85 -4.24 -9.59 9.86
N SER A 86 -5.00 -10.69 9.75
CA SER A 86 -5.31 -11.25 8.44
C SER A 86 -6.30 -10.35 7.71
N PHE A 87 -6.29 -10.40 6.38
CA PHE A 87 -7.35 -9.79 5.61
C PHE A 87 -8.66 -10.55 5.84
N SER A 88 -9.67 -9.87 6.36
CA SER A 88 -11.05 -10.35 6.46
C SER A 88 -11.98 -9.33 5.84
N GLU A 89 -12.89 -9.81 5.00
CA GLU A 89 -13.85 -9.00 4.28
C GLU A 89 -13.25 -7.76 3.58
N GLU A 90 -12.08 -7.94 2.95
CA GLU A 90 -11.27 -6.96 2.22
C GLU A 90 -10.45 -5.96 3.06
N LEU A 91 -10.50 -6.04 4.39
CA LEU A 91 -9.74 -5.17 5.29
C LEU A 91 -8.84 -5.98 6.22
N ALA A 92 -7.69 -5.42 6.60
CA ALA A 92 -6.83 -5.96 7.66
C ALA A 92 -6.55 -4.86 8.68
N TYR A 93 -6.53 -5.19 9.97
CA TYR A 93 -6.05 -4.21 10.94
C TYR A 93 -4.53 -4.10 10.88
N VAL A 94 -4.03 -2.90 11.18
CA VAL A 94 -2.60 -2.63 11.36
C VAL A 94 -2.40 -1.83 12.63
N ALA A 95 -1.24 -2.01 13.26
CA ALA A 95 -0.83 -1.28 14.45
C ALA A 95 0.40 -0.41 14.17
N VAL A 96 0.36 0.84 14.61
CA VAL A 96 1.48 1.78 14.60
C VAL A 96 1.47 2.55 15.91
N ASP A 97 2.60 2.54 16.63
CA ASP A 97 2.79 3.23 17.90
C ASP A 97 1.70 2.90 18.94
N GLY A 98 1.27 1.63 18.96
CA GLY A 98 0.25 1.13 19.88
C GLY A 98 -1.20 1.52 19.52
N LYS A 99 -1.42 2.16 18.36
CA LYS A 99 -2.77 2.46 17.85
C LYS A 99 -3.11 1.58 16.66
N TYR A 100 -4.37 1.18 16.61
CA TYR A 100 -4.93 0.29 15.60
C TYR A 100 -5.88 1.04 14.66
N GLY A 101 -5.80 0.67 13.39
CA GLY A 101 -6.64 1.12 12.29
C GLY A 101 -6.77 -0.01 11.27
N PHE A 102 -7.35 0.27 10.10
CA PHE A 102 -7.53 -0.72 9.05
C PHE A 102 -6.99 -0.22 7.71
N ILE A 103 -6.47 -1.16 6.92
CA ILE A 103 -6.02 -0.93 5.55
C ILE A 103 -6.76 -1.83 4.57
N ASP A 104 -6.81 -1.40 3.31
CA ASP A 104 -7.18 -2.26 2.18
C ASP A 104 -5.98 -3.06 1.65
N LYS A 105 -6.23 -3.89 0.62
CA LYS A 105 -5.19 -4.73 -0.02
C LYS A 105 -4.14 -3.91 -0.78
N GLN A 106 -4.36 -2.62 -0.99
CA GLN A 106 -3.41 -1.68 -1.59
C GLN A 106 -2.56 -0.98 -0.51
N GLY A 107 -2.86 -1.19 0.77
CA GLY A 107 -2.18 -0.55 1.89
C GLY A 107 -2.74 0.83 2.24
N ALA A 108 -3.85 1.26 1.64
CA ALA A 108 -4.46 2.53 1.97
C ALA A 108 -5.19 2.41 3.32
N ILE A 109 -4.96 3.36 4.22
CA ILE A 109 -5.68 3.44 5.50
C ILE A 109 -7.15 3.75 5.21
N THR A 110 -8.03 2.81 5.50
CA THR A 110 -9.49 2.93 5.35
C THR A 110 -10.16 3.38 6.65
N ILE A 111 -9.58 3.00 7.80
CA ILE A 111 -10.02 3.44 9.12
C ILE A 111 -8.79 3.89 9.90
N ASN A 112 -8.83 5.12 10.42
CA ASN A 112 -7.68 5.75 11.07
C ASN A 112 -7.15 4.97 12.27
N LEU A 113 -5.83 5.08 12.48
CA LEU A 113 -5.08 4.55 13.63
C LEU A 113 -5.45 5.31 14.91
N GLN A 114 -6.56 4.94 15.55
CA GLN A 114 -7.07 5.64 16.74
C GLN A 114 -7.50 4.71 17.88
N TYR A 115 -7.67 3.43 17.61
CA TYR A 115 -8.14 2.46 18.58
C TYR A 115 -6.99 1.87 19.38
N ASP A 116 -7.25 1.49 20.63
CA ASP A 116 -6.28 0.78 21.48
C ASP A 116 -6.26 -0.73 21.20
N LEU A 117 -7.37 -1.25 20.66
CA LEU A 117 -7.53 -2.64 20.26
C LEU A 117 -8.63 -2.72 19.19
N VAL A 118 -8.46 -3.63 18.23
CA VAL A 118 -9.52 -4.02 17.28
C VAL A 118 -9.53 -5.53 17.06
N SER A 119 -10.68 -6.08 16.65
CA SER A 119 -10.76 -7.44 16.09
C SER A 119 -10.72 -7.39 14.55
N GLU A 120 -10.61 -8.55 13.92
CA GLU A 120 -10.89 -8.67 12.48
C GLU A 120 -12.38 -8.40 12.19
N PHE A 121 -12.68 -8.01 10.95
CA PHE A 121 -14.05 -7.87 10.48
C PHE A 121 -14.72 -9.25 10.35
N LYS A 122 -15.93 -9.37 10.87
CA LYS A 122 -16.81 -10.52 10.70
C LYS A 122 -18.26 -10.03 10.68
N GLU A 123 -19.04 -10.50 9.72
CA GLU A 123 -20.43 -10.09 9.52
C GLU A 123 -20.56 -8.56 9.35
N GLY A 124 -19.59 -7.93 8.67
CA GLY A 124 -19.57 -6.49 8.41
C GLY A 124 -19.18 -5.61 9.61
N MET A 125 -18.83 -6.19 10.76
CA MET A 125 -18.47 -5.46 11.97
C MET A 125 -17.12 -5.90 12.54
N ALA A 126 -16.47 -5.00 13.25
CA ALA A 126 -15.28 -5.30 14.06
C ALA A 126 -15.45 -4.71 15.45
N ARG A 127 -15.00 -5.43 16.48
CA ARG A 127 -14.87 -4.86 17.82
C ARG A 127 -13.76 -3.82 17.79
N ALA A 128 -13.97 -2.69 18.45
CA ALA A 128 -12.98 -1.65 18.64
C ALA A 128 -13.03 -1.11 20.07
N ALA A 129 -11.87 -0.73 20.61
CA ALA A 129 -11.74 -0.21 21.97
C ALA A 129 -10.98 1.12 22.01
N ILE A 130 -11.42 2.01 22.90
CA ILE A 130 -10.72 3.24 23.29
C ILE A 130 -10.77 3.37 24.80
N GLY A 131 -9.60 3.39 25.44
CA GLY A 131 -9.43 3.33 26.89
C GLY A 131 -10.06 2.07 27.47
N ASN A 132 -10.95 2.26 28.44
CA ASN A 132 -11.68 1.17 29.11
C ASN A 132 -13.07 0.91 28.52
N LYS A 133 -13.31 1.35 27.28
CA LYS A 133 -14.60 1.20 26.61
C LYS A 133 -14.42 0.41 25.32
N SER A 134 -15.41 -0.44 25.01
CA SER A 134 -15.44 -1.18 23.75
C SER A 134 -16.83 -1.20 23.14
N GLY A 135 -16.88 -1.38 21.82
CA GLY A 135 -18.10 -1.56 21.05
C GLY A 135 -17.74 -2.01 19.64
N PHE A 136 -18.61 -1.75 18.67
CA PHE A 136 -18.45 -2.27 17.32
C PHE A 136 -18.50 -1.16 16.28
N ILE A 137 -17.65 -1.29 15.26
CA ILE A 137 -17.57 -0.40 14.11
C ILE A 137 -17.91 -1.16 12.83
N ASP A 138 -18.46 -0.46 11.83
CA ASP A 138 -18.58 -0.98 10.47
C ASP A 138 -17.30 -0.74 9.66
N LYS A 139 -17.29 -1.19 8.40
CA LYS A 139 -16.16 -1.05 7.46
C LYS A 139 -15.82 0.38 7.07
N THR A 140 -16.67 1.34 7.39
CA THR A 140 -16.39 2.78 7.20
C THR A 140 -15.76 3.40 8.46
N GLY A 141 -15.69 2.63 9.55
CA GLY A 141 -15.25 3.10 10.87
C GLY A 141 -16.36 3.76 11.68
N LYS A 142 -17.62 3.73 11.21
CA LYS A 142 -18.75 4.26 11.96
C LYS A 142 -19.06 3.31 13.12
N ILE A 143 -19.26 3.89 14.31
CA ILE A 143 -19.69 3.16 15.50
C ILE A 143 -21.14 2.70 15.31
N ILE A 144 -21.35 1.38 15.37
CA ILE A 144 -22.67 0.73 15.28
C ILE A 144 -23.19 0.38 16.68
N ILE A 145 -22.29 -0.07 17.57
CA ILE A 145 -22.59 -0.33 18.98
C ILE A 145 -21.65 0.53 19.81
N GLU A 146 -22.24 1.39 20.64
CA GLU A 146 -21.49 2.41 21.39
C GLU A 146 -20.45 1.83 22.34
N PHE A 147 -19.37 2.58 22.52
CA PHE A 147 -18.31 2.29 23.47
C PHE A 147 -18.81 2.44 24.90
N SER A 148 -19.28 1.34 25.46
CA SER A 148 -19.78 1.27 26.83
C SER A 148 -18.73 0.66 27.77
N LYS A 149 -18.85 0.91 29.07
CA LYS A 149 -17.89 0.45 30.11
C LYS A 149 -18.00 -1.06 30.42
N PHE A 150 -18.77 -1.82 29.66
CA PHE A 150 -18.98 -3.23 29.97
C PHE A 150 -17.86 -4.10 29.40
N ASN A 151 -17.09 -4.71 30.30
CA ASN A 151 -16.00 -5.66 30.02
C ASN A 151 -16.49 -7.04 29.52
N TYR A 152 -17.74 -7.16 29.09
CA TYR A 152 -18.34 -8.42 28.63
C TYR A 152 -18.94 -8.20 27.25
N GLY A 153 -18.08 -8.29 26.24
CA GLY A 153 -18.51 -8.49 24.86
C GLY A 153 -17.58 -9.53 24.27
N SER A 154 -18.04 -10.77 24.28
CA SER A 154 -17.45 -11.88 23.54
C SER A 154 -17.64 -11.64 22.04
N ASP A 155 -17.02 -12.49 21.23
CA ASP A 155 -17.08 -12.43 19.78
C ASP A 155 -18.53 -12.42 19.26
N PHE A 156 -18.79 -11.68 18.19
CA PHE A 156 -20.09 -11.74 17.53
C PHE A 156 -20.19 -13.05 16.72
N ASN A 157 -21.23 -13.84 16.99
CA ASN A 157 -21.53 -15.05 16.23
C ASN A 157 -23.04 -15.15 16.00
N GLU A 158 -23.45 -15.26 14.74
CA GLU A 158 -24.85 -15.49 14.35
C GLU A 158 -25.83 -14.39 14.80
N GLY A 159 -25.44 -13.11 14.71
CA GLY A 159 -26.35 -12.02 15.06
C GLY A 159 -26.47 -11.72 16.57
N ILE A 160 -25.69 -12.37 17.42
CA ILE A 160 -25.68 -12.17 18.88
C ILE A 160 -24.26 -11.86 19.36
N ALA A 161 -24.12 -10.82 20.19
CA ALA A 161 -22.92 -10.59 20.99
C ALA A 161 -22.99 -11.50 22.22
N ILE A 162 -22.14 -12.52 22.28
CA ILE A 162 -22.01 -13.42 23.44
C ILE A 162 -21.19 -12.78 24.54
#